data_AF-A0A2D6JIJ7-F1
#
_entry.id   AF-A0A2D6JIJ7-F1
#
_cell.length_a   1.000
_cell.length_b   1.000
_cell.length_c   1.000
_cell.angle_alpha   90.00
_cell.angle_beta   90.00
_cell.angle_gamma   90.00
#
_symmetry.space_group_name_H-M   'P 1'
#
loop_
_entity.id
_entity.type
_entity.pdbx_description
1 polymer ?
#
loop_
_entity_poly.entity_id
_entity_poly.type
_entity_poly.pdbx_seq_one_letter_code
_entity_poly.pdbx_strand_id
1 'polypeptide(L)'
;MKVLSGIFLVLFSVSLKAETLEKTYFIKGMHCSGCESGVRQSFIHLAGLKDQQIKRVDHSTPDAENQIGSAIVIWEKSEYKGKESDCKLAKAVKKNPGYLLFWDRENQNPCNL
;
A
#
# COMPACT_ATOMS: atom_id res chain seq x y z
N MET A 1 -33.26 23.71 -45.62
CA MET A 1 -32.69 24.73 -44.71
C MET A 1 -32.49 24.10 -43.34
N LYS A 2 -31.31 24.31 -42.77
CA LYS A 2 -30.79 23.71 -41.54
C LYS A 2 -31.54 24.26 -40.31
N VAL A 3 -31.97 23.39 -39.41
CA VAL A 3 -32.27 23.76 -38.03
C VAL A 3 -31.26 23.02 -37.15
N LEU A 4 -30.16 23.70 -36.85
CA LEU A 4 -29.34 23.43 -35.67
C LEU A 4 -30.05 24.06 -34.48
N SER A 5 -30.26 23.33 -33.39
CA SER A 5 -30.21 23.96 -32.06
C SER A 5 -30.03 22.92 -30.95
N GLY A 6 -28.77 22.72 -30.56
CA GLY A 6 -28.34 22.54 -29.17
C GLY A 6 -28.95 21.40 -28.35
N ILE A 7 -28.44 20.17 -28.53
CA ILE A 7 -28.35 19.23 -27.40
C ILE A 7 -27.23 19.74 -26.50
N PHE A 8 -27.61 20.41 -25.43
CA PHE A 8 -26.72 20.84 -24.35
C PHE A 8 -26.27 19.57 -23.60
N LEU A 9 -25.18 18.96 -24.06
CA LEU A 9 -24.46 17.88 -23.37
C LEU A 9 -23.88 18.47 -22.09
N VAL A 10 -24.68 18.49 -21.02
CA VAL A 10 -24.20 18.76 -19.67
C VAL A 10 -23.25 17.61 -19.33
N LEU A 11 -21.96 17.85 -19.52
CA LEU A 11 -20.88 17.06 -18.94
C LEU A 11 -20.96 17.23 -17.42
N PHE A 12 -21.90 16.51 -16.80
CA PHE A 12 -21.89 16.24 -15.37
C PHE A 12 -20.60 15.48 -15.11
N SER A 13 -19.55 16.23 -14.75
CA SER A 13 -18.30 15.70 -14.24
C SER A 13 -18.61 15.19 -12.85
N VAL A 14 -19.24 14.01 -12.78
CA VAL A 14 -19.40 13.28 -11.53
C VAL A 14 -17.99 12.95 -11.08
N SER A 15 -17.48 13.75 -10.15
CA SER A 15 -16.23 13.48 -9.45
C SER A 15 -16.51 12.26 -8.57
N LEU A 16 -16.34 11.06 -9.14
CA LEU A 16 -16.35 9.81 -8.38
C LEU A 16 -15.21 9.91 -7.38
N LYS A 17 -15.55 10.23 -6.14
CA LYS A 17 -14.64 10.13 -5.01
C LYS A 17 -14.29 8.64 -4.91
N ALA A 18 -13.06 8.30 -5.28
CA ALA A 18 -12.62 6.92 -5.29
C ALA A 18 -12.69 6.38 -3.84
N GLU A 19 -13.32 5.21 -3.70
CA GLU A 19 -13.55 4.63 -2.39
C GLU A 19 -12.26 3.95 -1.93
N THR A 20 -11.70 4.42 -0.81
CA THR A 20 -10.42 3.92 -0.29
C THR A 20 -10.60 2.93 0.85
N LEU A 21 -9.58 2.11 1.10
CA LEU A 21 -9.46 1.29 2.30
C LEU A 21 -8.04 1.40 2.87
N GLU A 22 -7.90 1.31 4.20
CA GLU A 22 -6.60 1.29 4.87
C GLU A 22 -6.21 -0.14 5.24
N LYS A 23 -4.96 -0.50 4.95
CA LYS A 23 -4.36 -1.80 5.30
C LYS A 23 -3.16 -1.56 6.21
N THR A 24 -3.14 -2.26 7.33
CA THR A 24 -1.97 -2.33 8.22
C THR A 24 -1.17 -3.60 7.90
N TYR A 25 0.13 -3.42 7.72
CA TYR A 25 1.10 -4.48 7.56
C TYR A 25 2.10 -4.43 8.71
N PHE A 26 2.58 -5.59 9.14
CA PHE A 26 3.66 -5.77 10.10
C PHE A 26 4.92 -6.17 9.36
N ILE A 27 6.07 -5.67 9.80
CA ILE A 27 7.36 -5.86 9.13
C ILE A 27 8.40 -6.27 10.15
N LYS A 28 8.91 -7.50 10.05
CA LYS A 28 9.94 -8.05 10.94
C LYS A 28 11.34 -7.84 10.37
N GLY A 29 12.22 -7.27 11.18
CA GLY A 29 13.61 -6.90 10.85
C GLY A 29 13.86 -5.39 10.76
N MET A 30 12.80 -4.59 10.92
CA MET A 30 12.88 -3.13 10.90
C MET A 30 13.14 -2.61 12.32
N HIS A 31 14.24 -1.87 12.53
CA HIS A 31 14.69 -1.45 13.86
C HIS A 31 15.25 -0.01 13.91
N CYS A 32 15.11 0.76 12.83
CA CYS A 32 15.70 2.08 12.71
C CYS A 32 14.92 2.97 11.73
N SER A 33 15.08 4.30 11.81
CA SER A 33 14.46 5.24 10.87
C SER A 33 14.96 5.10 9.42
N GLY A 34 16.24 4.72 9.23
CA GLY A 34 16.77 4.36 7.92
C GLY A 34 16.10 3.12 7.33
N CYS A 35 15.66 2.20 8.18
CA CYS A 35 15.00 0.95 7.83
C CYS A 35 13.57 1.24 7.34
N GLU A 36 12.88 2.20 7.96
CA GLU A 36 11.57 2.71 7.49
C GLU A 36 11.68 3.28 6.08
N SER A 37 12.73 4.05 5.81
CA SER A 37 13.00 4.59 4.48
C SER A 37 13.21 3.47 3.46
N GLY A 38 13.97 2.42 3.81
CA GLY A 38 14.16 1.24 2.95
C GLY A 38 12.84 0.55 2.58
N VAL A 39 11.96 0.34 3.57
CA VAL A 39 10.61 -0.21 3.32
C VAL A 39 9.81 0.72 2.41
N ARG A 40 9.78 2.03 2.70
CA ARG A 40 9.03 3.01 1.89
C ARG A 40 9.49 3.01 0.44
N GLN A 41 10.79 2.98 0.21
CA GLN A 41 11.36 2.90 -1.13
C GLN A 41 11.03 1.57 -1.83
N SER A 42 10.99 0.46 -1.10
CA SER A 42 10.58 -0.84 -1.67
C SER A 42 9.13 -0.82 -2.16
N PHE A 43 8.22 -0.20 -1.39
CA PHE A 43 6.83 -0.04 -1.78
C PHE A 43 6.67 0.78 -3.06
N ILE A 44 7.43 1.87 -3.18
CA ILE A 44 7.36 2.75 -4.34
C ILE A 44 8.01 2.10 -5.57
N HIS A 45 9.27 1.72 -5.48
CA HIS A 45 10.07 1.34 -6.63
C HIS A 45 9.91 -0.12 -7.06
N LEU A 46 9.58 -1.02 -6.12
CA LEU A 46 9.45 -2.44 -6.42
C LEU A 46 7.98 -2.89 -6.49
N ALA A 47 7.11 -2.32 -5.66
CA ALA A 47 5.67 -2.63 -5.70
C ALA A 47 4.84 -1.61 -6.49
N GLY A 48 5.41 -0.47 -6.89
CA GLY A 48 4.74 0.52 -7.75
C GLY A 48 3.67 1.32 -7.02
N LEU A 49 3.73 1.44 -5.69
CA LEU A 49 2.85 2.35 -4.96
C LEU A 49 3.24 3.79 -5.23
N LYS A 50 2.24 4.68 -5.28
CA LYS A 50 2.47 6.12 -5.22
C LYS A 50 2.76 6.52 -3.78
N ASP A 51 3.56 7.57 -3.61
CA ASP A 51 4.00 8.03 -2.30
C ASP A 51 2.82 8.33 -1.35
N GLN A 52 1.76 8.96 -1.87
CA GLN A 52 0.54 9.28 -1.14
C GLN A 52 -0.27 8.06 -0.67
N GLN A 53 0.00 6.87 -1.21
CA GLN A 53 -0.62 5.63 -0.73
C GLN A 53 0.03 5.15 0.57
N ILE A 54 1.24 5.62 0.91
CA ILE A 54 1.96 5.18 2.10
C ILE A 54 1.70 6.19 3.22
N LYS A 55 0.71 5.89 4.06
CA LYS A 55 0.28 6.76 5.16
C LYS A 55 1.29 6.81 6.30
N ARG A 56 1.90 5.68 6.63
CA ARG A 56 2.89 5.57 7.72
C ARG A 56 3.80 4.36 7.51
N VAL A 57 5.05 4.49 7.92
CA VAL A 57 5.98 3.39 8.20
C VAL A 57 6.64 3.70 9.53
N ASP A 58 6.69 2.75 10.45
CA ASP A 58 7.23 2.95 11.80
C ASP A 58 7.91 1.68 12.30
N HIS A 59 9.18 1.77 12.65
CA HIS A 59 9.98 0.66 13.18
C HIS A 59 9.67 0.31 14.65
N SER A 60 9.07 1.24 15.40
CA SER A 60 8.91 1.12 16.86
C SER A 60 7.59 0.49 17.30
N THR A 61 6.61 0.35 16.38
CA THR A 61 5.29 -0.24 16.66
C THR A 61 4.94 -1.33 15.66
N PRO A 62 4.30 -2.45 16.06
CA PRO A 62 3.72 -2.71 17.38
C PRO A 62 4.68 -3.31 18.42
N ASP A 63 5.86 -3.78 18.04
CA ASP A 63 6.72 -4.57 18.93
C ASP A 63 8.20 -4.38 18.57
N ALA A 64 8.76 -3.27 19.07
CA ALA A 64 10.16 -2.90 18.84
C ALA A 64 11.15 -3.92 19.41
N GLU A 65 10.82 -4.58 20.54
CA GLU A 65 11.68 -5.57 21.18
C GLU A 65 11.95 -6.75 20.24
N ASN A 66 10.94 -7.18 19.49
CA ASN A 66 11.07 -8.23 18.48
C ASN A 66 11.34 -7.70 17.07
N GLN A 67 11.68 -6.41 16.92
CA GLN A 67 11.95 -5.73 15.65
C GLN A 67 10.78 -5.84 14.66
N ILE A 68 9.56 -5.75 15.17
CA ILE A 68 8.33 -5.77 14.39
C ILE A 68 7.78 -4.34 14.33
N GLY A 69 8.06 -3.71 13.20
CA GLY A 69 7.47 -2.44 12.81
C GLY A 69 6.13 -2.60 12.10
N SER A 70 5.56 -1.48 11.65
CA SER A 70 4.30 -1.43 10.93
C SER A 70 4.34 -0.48 9.75
N ALA A 71 3.48 -0.73 8.77
CA ALA A 71 3.19 0.19 7.69
C ALA A 71 1.69 0.26 7.43
N ILE A 72 1.18 1.45 7.15
CA ILE A 72 -0.22 1.68 6.77
C ILE A 72 -0.26 2.15 5.32
N VAL A 73 -0.96 1.39 4.48
CA VAL A 73 -1.15 1.69 3.07
C VAL A 73 -2.63 1.97 2.79
N ILE A 74 -2.88 3.04 2.06
CA ILE A 74 -4.20 3.41 1.53
C ILE A 74 -4.31 2.86 0.12
N TRP A 75 -5.31 2.02 -0.09
CA TRP A 75 -5.64 1.47 -1.40
C TRP A 75 -6.94 2.07 -1.92
N GLU A 76 -6.98 2.32 -3.22
CA GLU A 76 -8.25 2.43 -3.92
C GLU A 76 -8.90 1.05 -3.98
N LYS A 77 -10.17 0.93 -3.57
CA LYS A 77 -10.88 -0.36 -3.53
C LYS A 77 -10.91 -1.05 -4.88
N SER A 78 -10.96 -0.29 -5.97
CA SER A 78 -10.92 -0.82 -7.34
C SER A 78 -9.54 -1.38 -7.74
N GLU A 79 -8.45 -0.93 -7.10
CA GLU A 79 -7.08 -1.37 -7.39
C GLU A 79 -6.60 -2.48 -6.45
N TYR A 80 -7.22 -2.63 -5.28
CA TYR A 80 -6.85 -3.65 -4.29
C TYR A 80 -7.34 -5.04 -4.69
N LYS A 81 -6.40 -5.95 -4.95
CA LYS A 81 -6.68 -7.34 -5.37
C LYS A 81 -6.51 -8.35 -4.24
N GLY A 82 -6.73 -7.92 -2.99
CA GLY A 82 -6.57 -8.78 -1.82
C GLY A 82 -5.14 -9.33 -1.70
N LYS A 83 -5.02 -10.65 -1.54
CA LYS A 83 -3.74 -11.34 -1.31
C LYS A 83 -2.71 -11.11 -2.42
N GLU A 84 -3.12 -10.87 -3.67
CA GLU A 84 -2.19 -10.52 -4.76
C GLU A 84 -1.46 -9.21 -4.47
N SER A 85 -2.20 -8.16 -4.09
CA SER A 85 -1.65 -6.85 -3.71
C SER A 85 -0.77 -6.97 -2.46
N ASP A 86 -1.24 -7.71 -1.46
CA ASP A 86 -0.50 -7.89 -0.20
C ASP A 86 0.83 -8.64 -0.44
N CYS A 87 0.81 -9.73 -1.23
CA CYS A 87 2.03 -10.47 -1.55
C CYS A 87 2.96 -9.73 -2.50
N LYS A 88 2.47 -8.78 -3.30
CA LYS A 88 3.33 -7.88 -4.08
C LYS A 88 4.19 -7.01 -3.17
N LEU A 89 3.60 -6.43 -2.12
CA LEU A 89 4.35 -5.70 -1.09
C LEU A 89 5.33 -6.60 -0.35
N ALA A 90 4.88 -7.82 0.04
CA ALA A 90 5.75 -8.75 0.75
C ALA A 90 6.98 -9.15 -0.07
N LYS A 91 6.82 -9.43 -1.36
CA LYS A 91 7.94 -9.70 -2.28
C LYS A 91 8.87 -8.51 -2.44
N ALA A 92 8.34 -7.29 -2.53
CA ALA A 92 9.15 -6.08 -2.62
C ALA A 92 10.06 -5.91 -1.40
N VAL A 93 9.47 -5.97 -0.20
CA VAL A 93 10.19 -5.82 1.08
C VAL A 93 11.21 -6.96 1.28
N LYS A 94 10.84 -8.20 0.93
CA LYS A 94 11.75 -9.36 0.97
C LYS A 94 12.91 -9.23 -0.01
N LYS A 95 12.69 -8.65 -1.19
CA LYS A 95 13.73 -8.46 -2.19
C LYS A 95 14.74 -7.40 -1.75
N ASN A 96 14.27 -6.29 -1.19
CA ASN A 96 15.09 -5.23 -0.62
C ASN A 96 14.15 -4.38 0.27
N PRO A 97 14.40 -4.26 1.59
CA PRO A 97 15.65 -4.51 2.32
C PRO A 97 15.90 -5.93 2.82
N GLY A 98 15.05 -6.92 2.54
CA GLY A 98 15.23 -8.30 3.04
C GLY A 98 14.30 -8.69 4.19
N TYR A 99 13.34 -7.84 4.55
CA TYR A 99 12.46 -8.06 5.70
C TYR A 99 11.27 -8.95 5.35
N LEU A 100 10.60 -9.45 6.39
CA LEU A 100 9.35 -10.21 6.26
C LEU A 100 8.17 -9.28 6.53
N LEU A 101 7.26 -9.20 5.56
CA LEU A 101 6.01 -8.45 5.69
C LEU A 101 4.83 -9.43 5.79
N PHE A 102 3.97 -9.19 6.76
CA PHE A 102 2.78 -9.98 7.06
C PHE A 102 1.66 -9.07 7.57
N TRP A 103 0.45 -9.60 7.69
CA TRP A 103 -0.72 -8.85 8.18
C TRP A 103 -1.58 -9.66 9.16
N ASP A 104 -1.13 -10.88 9.47
CA ASP A 104 -1.69 -11.78 10.46
C ASP A 104 -0.56 -12.15 11.43
N ARG A 105 -0.75 -11.93 12.72
CA ARG A 105 0.29 -12.20 13.72
C ARG A 105 0.51 -13.69 13.95
N GLU A 106 -0.49 -14.52 13.69
CA GLU A 106 -0.38 -15.98 13.78
C GLU A 106 0.34 -16.56 12.57
N ASN A 107 0.22 -15.90 11.41
CA ASN A 107 0.90 -16.27 10.17
C ASN A 107 1.87 -15.18 9.69
N GLN A 108 3.12 -15.24 10.18
CA GLN A 108 4.17 -14.28 9.82
C GLN A 108 4.79 -14.50 8.42
N ASN A 109 4.33 -15.49 7.66
CA ASN A 109 4.76 -15.71 6.27
C ASN A 109 3.59 -16.10 5.35
N PRO A 110 2.58 -15.22 5.17
CA PRO A 110 1.34 -15.56 4.47
C PRO A 110 1.51 -15.80 2.96
N CYS A 111 2.67 -15.45 2.41
CA CYS A 111 3.03 -15.57 1.00
C CYS A 111 4.07 -16.67 0.73
N ASN A 112 4.53 -17.41 1.75
CA ASN A 112 5.56 -18.45 1.65
C ASN A 112 6.86 -17.94 0.96
N LEU A 113 7.36 -16.79 1.42
CA LEU A 113 8.57 -16.11 0.92
C LEU A 113 9.81 -16.32 1.80
#